data_AF-A0A2D9T3B6-F1
#
_entry.id   AF-A0A2D9T3B6-F1
#
_cell.length_a   1.000
_cell.length_b   1.000
_cell.length_c   1.000
_cell.angle_alpha   90.00
_cell.angle_beta   90.00
_cell.angle_gamma   90.00
#
_symmetry.space_group_name_H-M   'P 1'
#
loop_
_entity.id
_entity.type
_entity.pdbx_description
1 polymer ?
#
loop_
_entity_poly.entity_id
_entity_poly.type
_entity_poly.pdbx_seq_one_letter_code
_entity_poly.pdbx_strand_id
1 'polypeptide(L)'
;MEDERLTAFTAEEVDAAWIRPLVAGVPTESLSPEMMLIMLQQRLRGLDSQIAMETKGIQEAAKASEALSELIQGMAALRDAMAAKKKKSGDDVNLNTFAFTANGVEYNPAKSFLIEHNIQDLVEGTYDADGNLVSVEDHMTRDVIIGKIETLQLQQRTINSGNEMSMVRLQAAIGQRQQAIQLTTNLVQNMNQSCLDIIRNTK
;
A
#
# COMPACT_ATOMS: atom_id res chain seq x y z
N MET A 1 -2.77 12.52 -30.64
CA MET A 1 -1.95 11.30 -30.87
C MET A 1 -0.59 11.61 -30.29
N GLU A 2 -0.48 11.55 -28.97
CA GLU A 2 0.80 11.64 -28.28
C GLU A 2 0.96 10.34 -27.48
N ASP A 3 2.16 9.79 -27.66
CA ASP A 3 2.60 8.45 -27.36
C ASP A 3 2.93 8.36 -25.87
N GLU A 4 1.98 7.91 -25.06
CA GLU A 4 2.19 7.51 -23.66
C GLU A 4 3.07 6.26 -23.62
N ARG A 5 4.38 6.48 -23.75
CA ARG A 5 5.38 5.51 -23.32
C ARG A 5 5.44 5.51 -21.79
N LEU A 6 4.40 4.94 -21.18
CA LEU A 6 4.48 4.30 -19.87
C LEU A 6 5.45 3.13 -20.02
N THR A 7 6.73 3.41 -19.79
CA THR A 7 7.73 2.37 -19.52
C THR A 7 7.24 1.60 -18.32
N ALA A 8 6.66 0.42 -18.57
CA ALA A 8 6.39 -0.58 -17.57
C ALA A 8 7.70 -0.89 -16.86
N PHE A 9 7.88 -0.30 -15.68
CA PHE A 9 8.97 -0.62 -14.76
C PHE A 9 8.69 -2.05 -14.29
N THR A 10 9.29 -3.03 -14.97
CA THR A 10 9.06 -4.44 -14.66
C THR A 10 9.64 -4.72 -13.27
N ALA A 11 8.93 -5.54 -12.48
CA ALA A 11 9.33 -5.90 -11.12
C ALA A 11 10.75 -6.52 -11.04
N GLU A 12 11.28 -6.97 -12.17
CA GLU A 12 12.61 -7.57 -12.33
C GLU A 12 13.76 -6.54 -12.21
N GLU A 13 13.56 -5.28 -12.60
CA GLU A 13 14.61 -4.24 -12.50
C GLU A 13 14.75 -3.68 -11.08
N VAL A 14 13.68 -3.75 -10.28
CA VAL A 14 13.76 -3.39 -8.86
C VAL A 14 14.59 -4.44 -8.11
N ASP A 15 14.39 -5.73 -8.38
CA ASP A 15 15.01 -6.82 -7.61
C ASP A 15 16.55 -6.88 -7.75
N ALA A 16 17.10 -6.44 -8.90
CA ALA A 16 18.54 -6.44 -9.16
C ALA A 16 19.33 -5.31 -8.45
N ALA A 17 18.66 -4.26 -7.96
CA ALA A 17 19.33 -3.11 -7.35
C ALA A 17 19.54 -3.26 -5.83
N TRP A 18 18.70 -4.02 -5.12
CA TRP A 18 18.74 -4.13 -3.65
C TRP A 18 19.69 -5.21 -3.13
N ILE A 19 20.11 -6.13 -4.01
CA ILE A 19 21.12 -7.18 -3.75
C ILE A 19 22.43 -6.83 -4.45
N ARG A 20 22.84 -5.57 -4.46
CA ARG A 20 24.25 -5.26 -4.72
C ARG A 20 25.00 -5.36 -3.39
N PRO A 21 25.92 -6.35 -3.23
CA PRO A 21 26.85 -6.29 -2.12
C PRO A 21 27.61 -4.97 -2.23
N LEU A 22 27.61 -4.17 -1.16
CA LEU A 22 28.44 -2.97 -1.00
C LEU A 22 29.96 -3.24 -1.14
N VAL A 23 30.34 -4.48 -1.45
CA VAL A 23 31.71 -5.02 -1.45
C VAL A 23 32.13 -5.52 -2.84
N ALA A 24 31.33 -5.31 -3.89
CA ALA A 24 31.75 -5.65 -5.25
C ALA A 24 32.85 -4.67 -5.74
N GLY A 25 34.09 -4.87 -5.29
CA GLY A 25 35.28 -4.17 -5.78
C GLY A 25 36.23 -3.58 -4.73
N VAL A 26 35.93 -3.64 -3.43
CA VAL A 26 36.88 -3.18 -2.39
C VAL A 26 37.67 -4.39 -1.88
N PRO A 27 39.00 -4.46 -2.10
CA PRO A 27 39.81 -5.54 -1.56
C PRO A 27 39.70 -5.56 -0.04
N THR A 28 39.16 -6.64 0.52
CA THR A 28 38.94 -6.82 1.97
C THR A 28 40.24 -6.91 2.77
N GLU A 29 41.39 -7.01 2.10
CA GLU A 29 42.72 -7.07 2.73
C GLU A 29 43.23 -5.71 3.26
N SER A 30 42.58 -4.58 2.95
CA SER A 30 43.02 -3.25 3.39
C SER A 30 42.03 -2.51 4.30
N LEU A 31 40.89 -3.10 4.65
CA LEU A 31 39.90 -2.44 5.51
C LEU A 31 40.28 -2.60 6.98
N SER A 32 40.50 -1.48 7.66
CA SER A 32 40.67 -1.49 9.11
C SER A 32 39.35 -1.95 9.78
N PRO A 33 39.42 -2.61 10.95
CA PRO A 33 38.24 -3.00 11.71
C PRO A 33 37.28 -1.83 11.99
N GLU A 34 37.81 -0.63 12.20
CA GLU A 34 37.03 0.60 12.39
C GLU A 34 36.24 0.95 11.13
N MET A 35 36.84 0.82 9.94
CA MET A 35 36.13 1.07 8.68
C MET A 35 35.02 0.04 8.45
N MET A 36 35.25 -1.23 8.79
CA MET A 36 34.21 -2.26 8.75
C MET A 36 33.04 -1.94 9.69
N LEU A 37 33.32 -1.45 10.91
CA LEU A 37 32.28 -1.00 11.85
C LEU A 37 31.48 0.17 11.29
N ILE A 38 32.12 1.16 10.68
CA ILE A 38 31.45 2.30 10.06
C ILE A 38 30.55 1.82 8.91
N MET A 39 31.03 0.91 8.05
CA MET A 39 30.23 0.34 6.97
C MET A 39 29.02 -0.46 7.50
N LEU A 40 29.20 -1.28 8.53
CA LEU A 40 28.11 -2.03 9.17
C LEU A 40 27.09 -1.08 9.82
N GLN A 41 27.55 -0.01 10.47
CA GLN A 41 26.67 1.01 11.03
C GLN A 41 25.85 1.72 9.95
N GLN A 42 26.47 2.11 8.83
CA GLN A 42 25.77 2.70 7.69
C GLN A 42 24.75 1.73 7.10
N ARG A 43 25.12 0.45 6.95
CA ARG A 43 24.19 -0.59 6.48
C ARG A 43 23.00 -0.76 7.41
N LEU A 44 23.24 -0.81 8.73
CA LEU A 44 22.18 -0.92 9.74
C LEU A 44 21.22 0.27 9.67
N ARG A 45 21.72 1.50 9.57
CA ARG A 45 20.87 2.70 9.40
C ARG A 45 20.03 2.63 8.13
N GLY A 46 20.61 2.15 7.03
CA GLY A 46 19.87 1.94 5.78
C GLY A 46 18.74 0.93 5.93
N LEU A 47 19.00 -0.20 6.60
CA LEU A 47 17.99 -1.22 6.89
C LEU A 47 16.90 -0.72 7.83
N ASP A 48 17.26 0.03 8.88
CA ASP A 48 16.30 0.65 9.79
C ASP A 48 15.37 1.61 9.05
N SER A 49 15.93 2.45 8.14
CA SER A 49 15.13 3.34 7.31
C SER A 49 14.18 2.58 6.37
N GLN A 50 14.65 1.47 5.78
CA GLN A 50 13.83 0.63 4.90
C GLN A 50 12.68 -0.03 5.67
N ILE A 51 12.97 -0.59 6.85
CA ILE A 51 11.98 -1.19 7.75
C ILE A 51 10.90 -0.16 8.14
N ALA A 52 11.31 1.05 8.52
CA ALA A 52 10.38 2.11 8.88
C ALA A 52 9.46 2.49 7.72
N MET A 53 10.01 2.59 6.50
CA MET A 53 9.25 2.92 5.30
C MET A 53 8.23 1.83 4.94
N GLU A 54 8.64 0.57 4.91
CA GLU A 54 7.75 -0.56 4.61
C GLU A 54 6.65 -0.72 5.68
N THR A 55 7.01 -0.54 6.96
CA THR A 55 6.04 -0.59 8.06
C THR A 55 4.98 0.50 7.91
N LYS A 56 5.39 1.73 7.56
CA LYS A 56 4.46 2.83 7.31
C LYS A 56 3.57 2.53 6.10
N GLY A 57 4.14 2.02 5.00
CA GLY A 57 3.37 1.65 3.81
C GLY A 57 2.30 0.60 4.10
N ILE A 58 2.64 -0.45 4.87
CA ILE A 58 1.70 -1.49 5.30
C ILE A 58 0.56 -0.88 6.14
N GLN A 59 0.86 0.04 7.06
CA GLN A 59 -0.17 0.70 7.88
C GLN A 59 -1.12 1.56 7.04
N GLU A 60 -0.59 2.32 6.08
CA GLU A 60 -1.40 3.15 5.18
C GLU A 60 -2.31 2.30 4.29
N ALA A 61 -1.76 1.22 3.73
CA ALA A 61 -2.51 0.30 2.89
C ALA A 61 -3.53 -0.53 3.68
N ALA A 62 -3.28 -0.87 4.95
CA ALA A 62 -4.28 -1.48 5.83
C ALA A 62 -5.49 -0.55 6.04
N LYS A 63 -5.25 0.72 6.36
CA LYS A 63 -6.31 1.74 6.47
C LYS A 63 -7.10 1.90 5.16
N ALA A 64 -6.41 1.91 4.02
CA ALA A 64 -7.07 1.97 2.71
C ALA A 64 -7.94 0.72 2.45
N SER A 65 -7.46 -0.47 2.82
CA SER A 65 -8.22 -1.72 2.68
C SER A 65 -9.46 -1.76 3.58
N GLU A 66 -9.37 -1.22 4.79
CA GLU A 66 -10.50 -1.05 5.71
C GLU A 66 -11.55 -0.10 5.12
N ALA A 67 -11.13 1.08 4.65
CA ALA A 67 -12.03 2.06 4.02
C ALA A 67 -12.72 1.48 2.76
N LEU A 68 -11.99 0.71 1.94
CA LEU A 68 -12.59 0.00 0.80
C LEU A 68 -13.59 -1.07 1.26
N SER A 69 -13.32 -1.78 2.35
CA SER A 69 -14.26 -2.79 2.88
C SER A 69 -15.56 -2.16 3.35
N GLU A 70 -15.49 -1.08 4.13
CA GLU A 70 -16.65 -0.31 4.57
C GLU A 70 -17.48 0.18 3.39
N LEU A 71 -16.78 0.67 2.36
CA LEU A 71 -17.44 1.15 1.15
C LEU A 71 -18.12 0.02 0.36
N ILE A 72 -17.44 -1.12 0.17
CA ILE A 72 -18.02 -2.30 -0.49
C ILE A 72 -19.28 -2.75 0.25
N GLN A 73 -19.26 -2.75 1.58
CA GLN A 73 -20.42 -3.11 2.41
C GLN A 73 -21.57 -2.12 2.23
N GLY A 74 -21.29 -0.81 2.25
CA GLY A 74 -22.30 0.21 2.04
C GLY A 74 -22.92 0.17 0.63
N MET A 75 -22.10 -0.07 -0.40
CA MET A 75 -22.56 -0.26 -1.78
C MET A 75 -23.40 -1.54 -1.93
N ALA A 76 -23.04 -2.62 -1.24
CA ALA A 76 -23.83 -3.85 -1.21
C ALA A 76 -25.19 -3.64 -0.51
N ALA A 77 -25.22 -2.89 0.59
CA ALA A 77 -26.46 -2.52 1.26
C ALA A 77 -27.36 -1.65 0.37
N LEU A 78 -26.78 -0.70 -0.37
CA LEU A 78 -27.50 0.11 -1.35
C LEU A 78 -28.11 -0.76 -2.46
N ARG A 79 -27.31 -1.68 -3.03
CA ARG A 79 -27.77 -2.65 -4.03
C ARG A 79 -28.95 -3.48 -3.54
N ASP A 80 -28.87 -4.00 -2.31
CA ASP A 80 -29.88 -4.89 -1.75
C ASP A 80 -31.16 -4.12 -1.42
N ALA A 81 -31.05 -2.90 -0.91
CA ALA A 81 -32.17 -2.01 -0.69
C ALA A 81 -32.85 -1.63 -2.03
N MET A 82 -32.09 -1.40 -3.10
CA MET A 82 -32.64 -1.15 -4.43
C MET A 82 -33.38 -2.37 -4.99
N ALA A 83 -32.82 -3.57 -4.81
CA ALA A 83 -33.47 -4.83 -5.20
C ALA A 83 -34.78 -5.08 -4.43
N ALA A 84 -34.88 -4.63 -3.18
CA ALA A 84 -36.11 -4.71 -2.40
C ALA A 84 -37.20 -3.75 -2.93
N LYS A 85 -36.81 -2.55 -3.38
CA LYS A 85 -37.74 -1.53 -3.89
C LYS A 85 -38.16 -1.76 -5.34
N LYS A 86 -37.28 -2.33 -6.17
CA LYS A 86 -37.54 -2.59 -7.60
C LYS A 86 -37.19 -4.02 -7.98
N LYS A 87 -38.18 -4.73 -8.53
CA LYS A 87 -38.06 -6.17 -8.87
C LYS A 87 -37.30 -6.44 -10.18
N LYS A 88 -37.10 -5.45 -11.06
CA LYS A 88 -36.42 -5.61 -12.36
C LYS A 88 -35.05 -4.89 -12.35
N SER A 89 -34.03 -5.54 -12.92
CA SER A 89 -32.62 -5.05 -12.89
C SER A 89 -32.38 -3.71 -13.59
N GLY A 90 -33.21 -3.38 -14.59
CA GLY A 90 -33.06 -2.17 -15.40
C GLY A 90 -33.92 -0.97 -14.99
N ASP A 91 -34.59 -1.03 -13.84
CA ASP A 91 -35.40 0.11 -13.39
C ASP A 91 -34.54 1.09 -12.56
N ASP A 92 -34.50 2.35 -12.98
CA ASP A 92 -33.68 3.37 -12.31
C ASP A 92 -34.26 3.79 -10.95
N VAL A 93 -33.42 3.91 -9.92
CA VAL A 93 -33.86 4.41 -8.61
C VAL A 93 -33.41 5.85 -8.43
N ASN A 94 -34.35 6.73 -8.07
CA ASN A 94 -34.04 8.10 -7.71
C ASN A 94 -33.35 8.16 -6.34
N LEU A 95 -32.05 8.47 -6.32
CA LEU A 95 -31.21 8.52 -5.13
C LEU A 95 -31.56 9.66 -4.17
N ASN A 96 -32.24 10.72 -4.63
CA ASN A 96 -32.68 11.85 -3.79
C ASN A 96 -33.92 11.56 -2.95
N THR A 97 -34.62 10.46 -3.24
CA THR A 97 -35.83 10.05 -2.50
C THR A 97 -35.70 8.65 -1.92
N PHE A 98 -34.56 8.01 -2.17
CA PHE A 98 -34.28 6.68 -1.69
C PHE A 98 -33.58 6.77 -0.34
N ALA A 99 -34.08 6.02 0.63
CA ALA A 99 -33.44 5.86 1.92
C ALA A 99 -32.95 4.43 2.05
N PHE A 100 -31.78 4.25 2.65
CA PHE A 100 -31.23 2.94 2.98
C PHE A 100 -30.36 3.02 4.22
N THR A 101 -30.05 1.87 4.82
CA THR A 101 -29.19 1.79 5.99
C THR A 101 -27.90 1.06 5.61
N ALA A 102 -26.75 1.66 5.92
CA ALA A 102 -25.43 1.05 5.78
C ALA A 102 -24.63 1.29 7.07
N ASN A 103 -23.96 0.25 7.55
CA ASN A 103 -23.10 0.32 8.74
C ASN A 103 -23.80 0.91 9.98
N GLY A 104 -25.11 0.66 10.13
CA GLY A 104 -25.92 1.19 11.24
C GLY A 104 -26.33 2.66 11.11
N VAL A 105 -25.97 3.33 10.02
CA VAL A 105 -26.36 4.72 9.70
C VAL A 105 -27.45 4.70 8.62
N GLU A 106 -28.53 5.45 8.84
CA GLU A 106 -29.56 5.68 7.83
C GLU A 106 -29.17 6.85 6.93
N TYR A 107 -29.11 6.59 5.63
CA TYR A 107 -28.81 7.59 4.60
C TYR A 107 -30.10 7.97 3.88
N ASN A 108 -30.52 9.22 4.06
CA ASN A 108 -31.69 9.80 3.40
C ASN A 108 -31.42 11.28 3.06
N PRO A 109 -31.16 11.63 1.78
CA PRO A 109 -31.20 10.77 0.61
C PRO A 109 -29.99 9.83 0.48
N ALA A 110 -30.14 8.70 -0.22
CA ALA A 110 -29.05 7.76 -0.49
C ALA A 110 -27.85 8.40 -1.21
N LYS A 111 -28.08 9.50 -1.94
CA LYS A 111 -27.03 10.34 -2.53
C LYS A 111 -26.02 10.86 -1.48
N SER A 112 -26.43 11.06 -0.23
CA SER A 112 -25.53 11.48 0.85
C SER A 112 -24.38 10.49 1.07
N PHE A 113 -24.64 9.18 0.98
CA PHE A 113 -23.60 8.15 1.07
C PHE A 113 -22.57 8.27 -0.06
N LEU A 114 -23.03 8.47 -1.31
CA LEU A 114 -22.12 8.62 -2.45
C LEU A 114 -21.26 9.88 -2.34
N ILE A 115 -21.83 10.96 -1.80
CA ILE A 115 -21.13 12.22 -1.56
C ILE A 115 -20.08 12.05 -0.45
N GLU A 116 -20.47 11.46 0.68
CA GLU A 116 -19.60 11.25 1.84
C GLU A 116 -18.37 10.39 1.48
N HIS A 117 -18.56 9.37 0.65
CA HIS A 117 -17.47 8.49 0.22
C HIS A 117 -16.76 8.95 -1.07
N ASN A 118 -17.05 10.16 -1.56
CA ASN A 118 -16.46 10.76 -2.76
C ASN A 118 -16.54 9.87 -4.00
N ILE A 119 -17.71 9.28 -4.25
CA ILE A 119 -17.95 8.39 -5.40
C ILE A 119 -19.00 8.99 -6.33
N GLN A 120 -19.00 10.31 -6.40
CA GLN A 120 -19.92 11.09 -7.22
C GLN A 120 -19.72 10.81 -8.70
N ASP A 121 -18.53 10.34 -9.11
CA ASP A 121 -18.22 9.87 -10.46
C ASP A 121 -19.11 8.72 -10.95
N LEU A 122 -19.82 8.03 -10.04
CA LEU A 122 -20.80 7.00 -10.41
C LEU A 122 -22.11 7.55 -10.94
N VAL A 123 -22.37 8.81 -10.67
CA VAL A 123 -23.64 9.41 -11.00
C VAL A 123 -23.43 10.13 -12.32
N GLU A 124 -23.96 9.57 -13.40
CA GLU A 124 -23.80 10.13 -14.75
C GLU A 124 -24.26 11.58 -14.74
N GLY A 125 -23.30 12.48 -14.96
CA GLY A 125 -23.55 13.91 -15.06
C GLY A 125 -23.74 14.31 -16.50
N THR A 126 -24.79 15.07 -16.79
CA THR A 126 -24.76 15.95 -17.94
C THR A 126 -23.80 17.09 -17.64
N TYR A 127 -22.79 17.24 -18.48
CA TYR A 127 -21.84 18.34 -18.45
C TYR A 127 -22.30 19.39 -19.47
N ASP A 128 -22.16 20.69 -19.17
CA ASP A 128 -22.37 21.74 -20.17
C ASP A 128 -21.25 21.71 -21.21
N ALA A 129 -21.41 22.54 -22.24
CA ALA A 129 -20.40 22.73 -23.28
C ALA A 129 -19.05 23.24 -22.73
N ASP A 130 -19.01 23.74 -21.49
CA ASP A 130 -17.82 24.27 -20.82
C ASP A 130 -17.18 23.23 -19.87
N GLY A 131 -17.72 22.01 -19.79
CA GLY A 131 -17.22 20.92 -18.96
C GLY A 131 -17.61 21.00 -17.49
N ASN A 132 -18.54 21.89 -17.12
CA ASN A 132 -19.09 21.96 -15.76
C ASN A 132 -20.25 20.96 -15.61
N LEU A 133 -20.36 20.34 -14.44
CA LEU A 133 -21.43 19.41 -14.09
C LEU A 133 -22.76 20.18 -13.95
N VAL A 134 -23.69 19.99 -14.89
CA VAL A 134 -24.98 20.72 -14.97
C VAL A 134 -26.09 20.00 -14.24
N SER A 135 -26.16 18.68 -14.42
CA SER A 135 -27.14 17.84 -13.74
C SER A 135 -26.58 16.45 -13.60
N VAL A 136 -26.42 16.04 -12.36
CA VAL A 136 -26.20 14.65 -12.00
C VAL A 136 -27.52 13.92 -12.21
N GLU A 137 -27.59 12.95 -13.13
CA GLU A 137 -28.77 12.08 -13.23
C GLU A 137 -28.99 11.43 -11.87
N ASP A 138 -30.03 11.85 -11.16
CA ASP A 138 -30.34 11.33 -9.81
C ASP A 138 -30.80 9.86 -9.84
N HIS A 139 -30.73 9.23 -11.00
CA HIS A 139 -31.18 7.90 -11.34
C HIS A 139 -29.97 6.99 -11.48
N MET A 140 -29.96 5.90 -10.72
CA MET A 140 -28.91 4.89 -10.80
C MET A 140 -29.55 3.53 -11.02
N THR A 141 -28.98 2.77 -11.97
CA THR A 141 -29.34 1.36 -12.17
C THR A 141 -28.64 0.49 -11.15
N ARG A 142 -29.22 -0.68 -10.88
CA ARG A 142 -28.59 -1.70 -10.02
C ARG A 142 -27.27 -2.19 -10.63
N ASP A 143 -27.21 -2.30 -11.95
CA ASP A 143 -26.07 -2.87 -12.66
C ASP A 143 -24.82 -1.97 -12.54
N VAL A 144 -24.99 -0.64 -12.52
CA VAL A 144 -23.89 0.32 -12.25
C VAL A 144 -23.28 0.12 -10.86
N ILE A 145 -24.12 -0.10 -9.84
CA ILE A 145 -23.65 -0.37 -8.46
C ILE A 145 -22.87 -1.69 -8.41
N ILE A 146 -23.36 -2.73 -9.09
CA ILE A 146 -22.68 -4.03 -9.16
C ILE A 146 -21.30 -3.88 -9.80
N GLY A 147 -21.21 -3.23 -10.96
CA GLY A 147 -19.94 -3.00 -11.66
C GLY A 147 -18.94 -2.20 -10.79
N LYS A 148 -19.42 -1.25 -9.99
CA LYS A 148 -18.54 -0.54 -9.06
C LYS A 148 -18.09 -1.40 -7.88
N ILE A 149 -18.96 -2.21 -7.30
CA ILE A 149 -18.58 -3.17 -6.25
C ILE A 149 -17.45 -4.06 -6.77
N GLU A 150 -17.57 -4.58 -7.99
CA GLU A 150 -16.53 -5.41 -8.61
C GLU A 150 -15.21 -4.64 -8.80
N THR A 151 -15.28 -3.37 -9.22
CA THR A 151 -14.11 -2.49 -9.34
C THR A 151 -13.43 -2.26 -7.99
N LEU A 152 -14.20 -1.97 -6.94
CA LEU A 152 -13.68 -1.78 -5.58
C LEU A 152 -13.08 -3.07 -5.01
N GLN A 153 -13.70 -4.22 -5.27
CA GLN A 153 -13.16 -5.54 -4.90
C GLN A 153 -11.85 -5.84 -5.64
N LEU A 154 -11.72 -5.43 -6.90
CA LEU A 154 -10.46 -5.54 -7.63
C LEU A 154 -9.38 -4.66 -6.99
N GLN A 155 -9.68 -3.40 -6.70
CA GLN A 155 -8.76 -2.48 -6.01
C GLN A 155 -8.32 -3.04 -4.65
N GLN A 156 -9.26 -3.57 -3.86
CA GLN A 156 -8.97 -4.18 -2.56
C GLN A 156 -8.03 -5.39 -2.69
N ARG A 157 -8.25 -6.25 -3.70
CA ARG A 157 -7.34 -7.38 -3.99
C ARG A 157 -5.94 -6.90 -4.37
N THR A 158 -5.84 -5.86 -5.19
CA THR A 158 -4.54 -5.26 -5.57
C THR A 158 -3.81 -4.71 -4.35
N ILE A 159 -4.49 -3.99 -3.46
CA ILE A 159 -3.90 -3.47 -2.22
C ILE A 159 -3.43 -4.63 -1.32
N ASN A 160 -4.26 -5.65 -1.13
CA ASN A 160 -3.90 -6.80 -0.29
C ASN A 160 -2.68 -7.55 -0.85
N SER A 161 -2.62 -7.76 -2.18
CA SER A 161 -1.45 -8.36 -2.82
C SER A 161 -0.19 -7.49 -2.68
N GLY A 162 -0.33 -6.17 -2.80
CA GLY A 162 0.77 -5.23 -2.53
C GLY A 162 1.26 -5.31 -1.08
N ASN A 163 0.34 -5.41 -0.12
CA ASN A 163 0.65 -5.58 1.30
C ASN A 163 1.38 -6.89 1.60
N GLU A 164 0.97 -8.00 0.99
CA GLU A 164 1.68 -9.27 1.09
C GLU A 164 3.12 -9.13 0.60
N MET A 165 3.33 -8.44 -0.53
CA MET A 165 4.67 -8.19 -1.05
C MET A 165 5.50 -7.30 -0.12
N SER A 166 4.93 -6.22 0.41
CA SER A 166 5.60 -5.35 1.39
C SER A 166 5.94 -6.09 2.69
N MET A 167 5.09 -7.01 3.15
CA MET A 167 5.40 -7.87 4.28
C MET A 167 6.60 -8.79 4.00
N VAL A 168 6.68 -9.38 2.81
CA VAL A 168 7.84 -10.19 2.40
C VAL A 168 9.12 -9.34 2.39
N ARG A 169 9.07 -8.11 1.86
CA ARG A 169 10.21 -7.18 1.87
C ARG A 169 10.60 -6.79 3.29
N LEU A 170 9.63 -6.52 4.16
CA LEU A 170 9.86 -6.21 5.57
C LEU A 170 10.56 -7.38 6.28
N GLN A 171 10.10 -8.61 6.08
CA GLN A 171 10.72 -9.81 6.64
C GLN A 171 12.17 -9.99 6.15
N ALA A 172 12.41 -9.77 4.85
CA ALA A 172 13.75 -9.81 4.28
C ALA A 172 14.67 -8.74 4.90
N ALA A 173 14.20 -7.50 5.04
CA ALA A 173 14.96 -6.41 5.66
C ALA A 173 15.28 -6.69 7.13
N ILE A 174 14.33 -7.26 7.88
CA ILE A 174 14.53 -7.69 9.28
C ILE A 174 15.59 -8.80 9.35
N GLY A 175 15.53 -9.79 8.46
CA GLY A 175 16.54 -10.86 8.39
C GLY A 175 17.95 -10.31 8.13
N GLN A 176 18.08 -9.39 7.17
CA GLN A 176 19.35 -8.71 6.88
C GLN A 176 19.85 -7.90 8.08
N ARG A 177 18.95 -7.22 8.80
CA ARG A 177 19.29 -6.45 10.01
C ARG A 177 19.85 -7.34 11.10
N GLN A 178 19.22 -8.49 11.36
CA GLN A 178 19.70 -9.45 12.36
C GLN A 178 21.10 -9.98 12.01
N GLN A 179 21.36 -10.30 10.73
CA GLN A 179 22.68 -10.71 10.26
C GLN A 179 23.73 -9.61 10.46
N ALA A 180 23.40 -8.36 10.11
CA ALA A 180 24.31 -7.24 10.31
C ALA A 180 24.64 -6.99 11.80
N ILE A 181 23.66 -7.18 12.71
CA ILE A 181 23.88 -7.10 14.16
C ILE A 181 24.83 -8.22 14.63
N GLN A 182 24.63 -9.46 14.17
CA GLN A 182 25.52 -10.58 14.50
C GLN A 182 26.95 -10.35 14.02
N LEU A 183 27.14 -9.88 12.78
CA LEU A 183 28.46 -9.54 12.24
C LEU A 183 29.13 -8.43 13.06
N THR A 184 28.39 -7.38 13.40
CA THR A 184 28.89 -6.28 14.23
C THR A 184 29.31 -6.80 15.61
N THR A 185 28.51 -7.68 16.20
CA THR A 185 28.79 -8.26 17.53
C THR A 185 30.05 -9.11 17.50
N ASN A 186 30.19 -9.99 16.52
CA ASN A 186 31.38 -10.83 16.35
C ASN A 186 32.64 -9.98 16.11
N LEU A 187 32.53 -8.90 15.32
CA LEU A 187 33.65 -8.01 15.05
C LEU A 187 34.10 -7.27 16.31
N VAL A 188 33.17 -6.72 17.09
CA VAL A 188 33.49 -6.07 18.38
C VAL A 188 34.12 -7.06 19.37
N GLN A 189 33.61 -8.29 19.45
CA GLN A 189 34.18 -9.34 20.30
C GLN A 189 35.62 -9.67 19.87
N ASN A 190 35.87 -9.84 18.58
CA ASN A 190 37.20 -10.11 18.03
C ASN A 190 38.17 -8.95 18.30
N MET A 191 37.74 -7.70 18.12
CA MET A 191 38.56 -6.52 18.45
C MET A 191 38.94 -6.49 19.94
N ASN A 192 37.97 -6.76 20.82
CA ASN A 192 38.22 -6.80 22.26
C ASN A 192 39.22 -7.91 22.62
N GLN A 193 39.07 -9.09 22.03
CA GLN A 193 40.00 -10.20 22.23
C GLN A 193 41.42 -9.85 21.74
N SER A 194 41.54 -9.26 20.55
CA SER A 194 42.85 -8.80 20.02
C SER A 194 43.51 -7.76 20.94
N CYS A 195 42.75 -6.80 21.47
CA CYS A 195 43.26 -5.83 22.45
C CYS A 195 43.78 -6.52 23.72
N LEU A 196 43.04 -7.49 24.26
CA LEU A 196 43.47 -8.26 25.43
C LEU A 196 44.74 -9.06 25.17
N ASP A 197 44.88 -9.65 23.99
CA ASP A 197 46.05 -10.44 23.62
C ASP A 197 47.31 -9.57 23.48
N ILE A 198 47.18 -8.34 22.94
CA ILE A 198 48.26 -7.36 22.91
C ILE A 198 48.70 -6.97 24.34
N ILE A 199 47.74 -6.73 25.24
CA ILE A 199 48.03 -6.41 26.65
C ILE A 199 48.72 -7.57 27.36
N ARG A 200 48.37 -8.81 27.05
CA ARG A 200 49.02 -10.00 27.63
C ARG A 200 50.45 -10.17 27.13
N ASN A 201 50.72 -9.89 25.86
CA ASN A 201 52.06 -10.02 25.27
C ASN A 201 53.03 -8.89 25.65
N THR A 202 52.55 -7.81 26.28
CA THR A 202 53.36 -6.68 26.74
C THR A 202 53.79 -6.78 28.20
N LYS A 203 53.37 -7.83 28.92
CA LYS A 203 53.81 -8.17 30.27
C LYS A 203 54.76 -9.35 30.25
#